data_AF-A0A5C7IKK6-F1
#
_entry.id   AF-A0A5C7IKK6-F1
#
_cell.length_a   1.000
_cell.length_b   1.000
_cell.length_c   1.000
_cell.angle_alpha   90.00
_cell.angle_beta   90.00
_cell.angle_gamma   90.00
#
_symmetry.space_group_name_H-M   'P 1'
#
loop_
_entity.id
_entity.type
_entity.pdbx_description
1 polymer ?
#
loop_
_entity_poly.entity_id
_entity_poly.type
_entity_poly.pdbx_seq_one_letter_code
_entity_poly.pdbx_strand_id
1 'polypeptide(L)'
;MVEVPAEILLSKRVQEMFLNDEEPPPTPYICRDGDTAEKVSAPLSLVPIIDLSLFSSSSTPYTKQQQEPEKLISELSSWGCFQV
;
A
#
# COMPACT_ATOMS: atom_id res chain seq x y z
N MET A 1 0.86 -10.72 -34.33
CA MET A 1 1.44 -10.10 -33.12
C MET A 1 2.71 -10.89 -32.83
N VAL A 2 3.88 -10.26 -32.92
CA VAL A 2 5.17 -10.96 -32.70
C VAL A 2 5.38 -11.03 -31.19
N GLU A 3 5.50 -12.24 -30.64
CA GLU A 3 5.84 -12.41 -29.22
C GLU A 3 7.32 -12.06 -29.02
N VAL A 4 7.58 -11.07 -28.16
CA VAL A 4 8.94 -10.68 -27.75
C VAL A 4 9.25 -11.39 -26.42
N PRO A 5 10.40 -12.08 -26.28
CA PRO A 5 10.78 -12.78 -25.06
C PRO A 5 10.76 -11.90 -23.80
N ALA A 6 10.32 -12.45 -22.67
CA ALA A 6 10.18 -11.72 -21.41
C ALA A 6 11.52 -11.21 -20.87
N GLU A 7 12.62 -11.91 -21.17
CA GLU A 7 13.98 -11.53 -20.81
C GLU A 7 14.38 -10.22 -21.49
N ILE A 8 13.91 -9.97 -22.71
CA ILE A 8 14.16 -8.74 -23.47
C ILE A 8 13.31 -7.60 -22.90
N LEU A 9 12.07 -7.88 -22.50
CA LEU A 9 11.15 -6.88 -21.93
C LEU A 9 11.54 -6.43 -20.52
N LEU A 10 12.27 -7.28 -19.78
CA LEU A 10 12.76 -7.01 -18.42
C LEU A 10 14.27 -6.75 -18.36
N SER A 11 14.91 -6.53 -19.52
CA SER A 11 16.36 -6.35 -19.63
C SER A 11 16.88 -5.10 -18.91
N LYS A 12 16.02 -4.11 -18.66
CA LYS A 12 16.35 -2.86 -17.95
C LYS A 12 15.43 -2.65 -16.76
N ARG A 13 15.95 -1.95 -15.75
CA ARG A 13 15.13 -1.49 -14.62
C ARG A 13 14.27 -0.33 -15.07
N VAL A 14 13.00 -0.29 -14.65
CA VAL A 14 12.09 0.85 -14.92
C VAL A 14 12.71 2.19 -14.53
N GLN A 15 13.41 2.25 -13.39
CA GLN A 15 14.10 3.46 -12.95
C GLN A 15 15.17 3.92 -13.95
N GLU A 16 15.96 2.99 -14.49
CA GLU A 16 16.99 3.30 -15.49
C GLU A 16 16.36 3.80 -16.79
N MET A 17 15.26 3.20 -17.22
CA MET A 17 14.53 3.62 -18.42
C MET A 17 13.97 5.04 -18.26
N PHE A 18 13.37 5.35 -17.10
CA PHE A 18 12.88 6.69 -16.79
C PHE A 18 14.00 7.73 -16.81
N LEU A 19 15.16 7.42 -16.22
CA LEU A 19 16.31 8.34 -16.18
C LEU A 19 16.90 8.61 -17.56
N ASN A 20 16.68 7.72 -18.53
CA ASN A 20 17.19 7.82 -19.89
C ASN A 20 16.11 8.21 -20.91
N ASP A 21 14.93 8.66 -20.45
CA ASP A 21 13.77 9.02 -21.30
C ASP A 21 13.34 7.88 -22.26
N GLU A 22 13.52 6.63 -21.84
CA GLU A 22 13.13 5.43 -22.58
C GLU A 22 11.76 4.93 -22.09
N GLU A 23 10.79 4.77 -22.99
CA GLU A 23 9.47 4.27 -22.64
C GLU A 23 9.53 2.78 -22.27
N PRO A 24 8.96 2.36 -21.12
CA PRO A 24 8.88 0.94 -20.77
C PRO A 24 8.10 0.17 -21.85
N PRO A 25 8.51 -1.07 -22.18
CA PRO A 25 7.74 -1.88 -23.12
C PRO A 25 6.29 -2.02 -22.62
N PRO A 26 5.30 -1.97 -23.52
CA PRO A 26 3.90 -1.85 -23.13
C PRO A 26 3.35 -3.11 -22.44
N THR A 27 3.88 -4.29 -22.76
CA THR A 27 3.22 -5.55 -22.36
C THR A 27 3.40 -5.97 -20.89
N PRO A 28 4.53 -5.75 -20.19
CA PRO A 28 4.65 -6.13 -18.78
C PRO A 28 4.12 -5.09 -17.77
N TYR A 29 3.95 -3.82 -18.18
CA TYR A 29 3.61 -2.73 -17.24
C TYR A 29 2.19 -2.18 -17.42
N ILE A 30 1.50 -2.54 -18.50
CA ILE A 30 0.10 -2.16 -18.70
C ILE A 30 -0.79 -3.15 -17.94
N CYS A 31 -1.55 -2.63 -16.99
CA CYS A 31 -2.59 -3.36 -16.29
C CYS A 31 -3.67 -3.82 -17.29
N ARG A 32 -4.14 -5.06 -17.16
CA ARG A 32 -5.22 -5.58 -18.03
C ARG A 32 -6.55 -4.92 -17.65
N ASP A 33 -7.36 -4.59 -18.65
CA ASP A 33 -8.71 -4.08 -18.43
C ASP A 33 -9.50 -5.05 -17.53
N GLY A 34 -9.95 -4.55 -16.38
CA GLY A 34 -10.61 -5.33 -15.32
C GLY A 34 -9.84 -5.41 -14.00
N ASP A 35 -8.55 -5.03 -13.99
CA ASP A 35 -7.71 -4.90 -12.78
C ASP A 35 -7.33 -3.42 -12.50
N THR A 36 -7.84 -2.50 -13.33
CA THR A 36 -8.02 -1.12 -12.92
C THR A 36 -8.95 -1.14 -11.73
N ALA A 37 -8.38 -1.13 -10.53
CA ALA A 37 -9.06 -0.69 -9.32
C ALA A 37 -9.96 0.44 -9.76
N GLU A 38 -11.28 0.26 -9.60
CA GLU A 38 -12.22 1.33 -9.86
C GLU A 38 -11.56 2.58 -9.30
N LYS A 39 -11.43 3.61 -10.14
CA LYS A 39 -11.03 4.93 -9.66
C LYS A 39 -12.21 5.49 -8.86
N VAL A 40 -12.74 4.69 -7.93
CA VAL A 40 -13.34 5.17 -6.71
C VAL A 40 -12.28 6.13 -6.23
N SER A 41 -12.59 7.41 -6.32
CA SER A 41 -12.19 8.31 -5.27
C SER A 41 -12.81 7.69 -4.02
N ALA A 42 -12.20 6.59 -3.53
CA ALA A 42 -12.42 6.14 -2.19
C ALA A 42 -12.24 7.44 -1.41
N PRO A 43 -13.16 7.78 -0.50
CA PRO A 43 -12.84 8.83 0.44
C PRO A 43 -11.40 8.55 0.87
N LEU A 44 -10.58 9.59 1.03
CA LEU A 44 -9.32 9.47 1.76
C LEU A 44 -9.70 9.11 3.21
N SER A 45 -10.39 7.99 3.39
CA SER A 45 -10.70 7.30 4.59
C SER A 45 -9.29 6.98 5.06
N LEU A 46 -8.83 7.84 5.96
CA LEU A 46 -7.49 7.82 6.48
C LEU A 46 -7.33 6.45 7.09
N VAL A 47 -6.38 5.68 6.55
CA VAL A 47 -6.00 4.41 7.16
C VAL A 47 -5.81 4.69 8.66
N PRO A 48 -6.46 3.92 9.56
CA PRO A 48 -6.49 4.25 10.98
C PRO A 48 -5.07 4.35 11.56
N ILE A 49 -4.81 5.33 12.43
CA ILE A 49 -3.51 5.49 13.11
C ILE A 49 -3.60 4.92 14.52
N ILE A 50 -2.68 4.03 14.89
CA ILE A 50 -2.58 3.41 16.22
C ILE A 50 -1.27 3.84 16.87
N ASP A 51 -1.35 4.49 18.03
CA ASP A 51 -0.14 4.92 18.75
C ASP A 51 0.44 3.75 19.56
N LEU A 52 1.48 3.13 19.02
CA LEU A 52 2.11 1.98 19.67
C LEU A 52 2.82 2.32 20.99
N SER A 53 3.12 3.60 21.25
CA SER A 53 3.80 4.01 22.48
C SER A 53 2.94 3.79 23.73
N LEU A 54 1.61 3.72 23.55
CA LEU A 54 0.65 3.54 24.63
C LEU A 54 0.58 2.09 25.15
N PHE A 55 1.08 1.10 24.40
CA PHE A 55 1.14 -0.29 24.88
C PHE A 55 2.28 -0.56 25.86
N SER A 56 3.36 0.22 25.80
CA SER A 56 4.58 -0.03 26.57
C SER A 56 4.75 0.92 27.76
N SER A 57 3.90 1.94 27.89
CA SER A 57 4.10 3.04 28.83
C SER A 57 3.42 2.80 30.18
N SER A 58 4.21 2.46 31.19
CA SER A 58 3.76 2.35 32.60
C SER A 58 3.24 3.67 33.19
N SER A 59 3.52 4.81 32.57
CA SER A 59 3.08 6.15 33.00
C SER A 59 1.78 6.60 32.31
N THR A 60 1.19 5.78 31.43
CA THR A 60 -0.05 6.17 30.76
C THR A 60 -1.24 6.07 31.71
N PRO A 61 -2.17 7.02 31.66
CA PRO A 61 -3.43 6.88 32.39
C PRO A 61 -4.11 5.56 31.99
N TYR A 62 -4.54 4.78 32.97
CA TYR A 62 -5.17 3.46 32.77
C TYR A 62 -6.28 3.48 31.71
N THR A 63 -7.03 4.57 31.65
CA THR A 63 -8.10 4.77 30.65
C THR A 63 -7.57 4.79 29.22
N LYS A 64 -6.40 5.37 28.96
CA LYS A 64 -5.78 5.40 27.63
C LYS A 64 -5.08 4.08 27.29
N GLN A 65 -4.52 3.41 28.29
CA GLN A 65 -3.85 2.12 28.12
C GLN A 65 -4.82 1.02 27.66
N GLN A 66 -6.10 1.10 28.03
CA GLN A 66 -7.14 0.15 27.57
C GLN A 66 -7.78 0.54 26.24
N GLN A 67 -7.83 1.83 25.91
CA GLN A 67 -8.49 2.34 24.71
C GLN A 67 -7.75 2.00 23.40
N GLU A 68 -6.42 2.10 23.35
CA GLU A 68 -5.67 1.78 22.11
C GLU A 68 -5.69 0.28 21.73
N PRO A 69 -5.60 -0.69 22.66
CA PRO A 69 -5.80 -2.10 22.32
C PRO A 69 -7.17 -2.40 21.70
N GLU A 70 -8.25 -1.83 22.27
CA GLU A 70 -9.60 -2.02 21.75
C GLU A 70 -9.79 -1.36 20.38
N LYS A 71 -9.19 -0.18 20.20
CA LYS A 71 -9.13 0.50 18.91
C LYS A 71 -8.37 -0.34 17.89
N LEU A 72 -7.20 -0.88 18.21
CA LEU A 72 -6.43 -1.75 17.32
C LEU A 72 -7.25 -2.95 16.84
N ILE A 73 -7.97 -3.62 17.74
CA ILE A 73 -8.83 -4.75 17.39
C ILE A 73 -9.96 -4.30 16.46
N SER A 74 -10.58 -3.16 16.75
CA SER A 74 -11.68 -2.61 15.96
C SER A 74 -11.25 -2.21 14.56
N GLU A 75 -10.11 -1.56 14.43
CA GLU A 75 -9.54 -1.15 13.14
C GLU A 75 -9.06 -2.36 12.33
N LEU A 76 -8.40 -3.35 12.95
CA LEU A 76 -8.05 -4.60 12.26
C LEU A 76 -9.28 -5.39 11.78
N SER A 77 -10.37 -5.37 12.55
CA SER A 77 -11.59 -6.08 12.19
C SER A 77 -12.38 -5.40 11.06
N SER A 78 -12.25 -4.07 10.91
CA SER A 78 -12.98 -3.28 9.91
C SER A 78 -12.15 -2.96 8.67
N TRP A 79 -10.87 -2.61 8.84
CA TRP A 79 -9.95 -2.21 7.78
C TRP A 79 -8.97 -3.30 7.37
N GLY A 80 -8.58 -4.17 8.29
CA GLY A 80 -7.49 -5.13 8.08
C GLY A 80 -6.09 -4.49 8.02
N CYS A 81 -5.98 -3.17 8.13
CA CYS A 81 -4.72 -2.43 8.13
C CYS A 81 -4.80 -1.16 8.98
N PHE A 82 -3.64 -0.65 9.39
CA PHE A 82 -3.48 0.57 10.18
C PHE A 82 -2.08 1.19 9.96
N GLN A 83 -1.89 2.43 10.38
CA GLN A 83 -0.63 3.18 10.46
C GLN A 83 -0.16 3.23 11.93
N VAL A 84 1.15 3.39 12.16
CA VAL A 84 1.78 3.41 13.49
C VAL A 84 2.57 4.68 13.76
#